data_AF-X0WHF3-F1
#
_entry.id   AF-X0WHF3-F1
#
_cell.length_a   1.000
_cell.length_b   1.000
_cell.length_c   1.000
_cell.angle_alpha   90.00
_cell.angle_beta   90.00
_cell.angle_gamma   90.00
#
_symmetry.space_group_name_H-M   'P 1'
#
loop_
_entity.id
_entity.type
_entity.pdbx_description
1 polymer ?
#
loop_
_entity_poly.entity_id
_entity_poly.type
_entity_poly.pdbx_seq_one_letter_code
_entity_poly.pdbx_strand_id
1 'polypeptide(L)'
;MLKKLFFYVSGDVLVKLVLLSIVGFASGVHAQTWIEDTFDDFSDGTLDASGQNIYVSRSGTIRTIHRFDLNNDGYIDLLFNSTHNDYAFIPATLATLSPDRQVRTNMLTVEGSLSVEVVDLNRDGYLDMVFCPNPSGVQRSRRFVTIIWGGR
;
A
#
# COMPACT_ATOMS: atom_id res chain seq x y z
N MET A 1 13.34 55.43 59.39
CA MET A 1 13.50 56.26 58.17
C MET A 1 13.70 55.31 57.00
N LEU A 2 12.65 54.99 56.23
CA LEU A 2 12.70 53.98 55.15
C LEU A 2 12.72 54.72 53.80
N LYS A 3 13.82 54.61 53.04
CA LYS A 3 13.90 55.15 51.67
C LYS A 3 13.39 54.08 50.70
N LYS A 4 12.25 54.33 50.03
CA LYS A 4 11.82 53.57 48.86
C LYS A 4 12.69 54.01 47.67
N LEU A 5 13.46 53.08 47.09
CA LEU A 5 14.10 53.28 45.78
C LEU A 5 13.08 52.94 44.69
N PHE A 6 12.74 53.93 43.85
CA PHE A 6 12.09 53.68 42.57
C PHE A 6 13.17 53.63 41.49
N PHE A 7 13.29 52.52 40.77
CA PHE A 7 14.09 52.45 39.56
C PHE A 7 13.19 52.82 38.37
N TYR A 8 13.56 53.90 37.67
CA TYR A 8 12.96 54.24 36.38
C TYR A 8 13.71 53.46 35.31
N VAL A 9 13.08 52.42 34.77
CA VAL A 9 13.59 51.71 33.59
C VAL A 9 13.08 52.46 32.38
N SER A 10 13.98 53.03 31.56
CA SER A 10 13.58 53.71 30.33
C SER A 10 12.91 52.71 29.37
N GLY A 11 11.93 53.18 28.58
CA GLY A 11 11.20 52.33 27.63
C GLY A 11 12.10 51.51 26.72
N ASP A 12 13.27 52.06 26.34
CA ASP A 12 14.27 51.36 25.52
C ASP A 12 14.90 50.14 26.21
N VAL A 13 15.10 50.19 27.54
CA VAL A 13 15.65 49.07 28.30
C VAL A 13 14.60 47.97 28.46
N LEU A 14 13.34 48.34 28.65
CA LEU A 14 12.22 47.39 28.71
C LEU A 14 12.02 46.69 27.35
N VAL A 15 12.05 47.44 26.25
CA VAL A 15 11.94 46.91 24.88
C VAL A 15 13.12 45.98 24.56
N LYS A 16 14.35 46.34 24.97
CA LYS A 16 15.54 45.48 24.79
C LYS A 16 15.45 44.19 25.61
N LEU A 17 14.93 44.23 26.84
CA LEU A 17 14.72 43.04 27.68
C LEU A 17 13.63 42.12 27.12
N VAL A 18 12.56 42.68 26.56
CA VAL A 18 11.49 41.91 25.89
C VAL A 18 11.99 41.30 24.58
N LEU A 19 12.77 42.02 23.77
CA LEU A 19 13.39 41.43 22.57
C LEU A 19 14.40 40.33 22.91
N LEU A 20 15.21 40.50 23.96
CA LEU A 20 16.20 39.49 24.37
C LEU A 20 15.53 38.21 24.88
N SER A 21 14.38 38.32 25.55
CA SER A 21 13.60 37.18 25.99
C SER A 21 12.91 36.46 24.82
N ILE A 22 12.38 37.17 23.82
CA ILE A 22 11.79 36.56 22.60
C ILE A 22 12.86 35.83 21.77
N VAL A 23 14.06 36.38 21.62
CA VAL A 23 15.17 35.73 20.89
C VAL A 23 15.70 34.49 21.63
N GLY A 24 15.65 34.48 22.97
CA GLY A 24 16.03 33.33 23.79
C GLY A 24 15.12 32.10 23.68
N PHE A 25 13.89 32.26 23.18
CA PHE A 25 12.97 31.13 22.93
C PHE A 25 13.08 30.55 21.51
N ALA A 26 13.75 31.23 20.57
CA ALA A 26 13.84 30.79 19.18
C ALA A 26 14.96 29.77 18.93
N SER A 27 15.87 29.57 19.88
CA SER A 27 17.05 28.69 19.75
C SER A 27 16.78 27.21 20.04
N GLY A 28 15.52 26.81 20.27
CA GLY A 28 15.16 25.47 20.71
C GLY A 28 14.28 24.65 19.76
N VAL A 29 13.98 25.12 18.54
CA VAL A 29 13.21 24.30 17.58
C VAL A 29 14.17 23.33 16.90
N HIS A 30 14.45 22.22 17.58
CA HIS A 30 15.07 21.07 16.94
C HIS A 30 14.05 20.39 16.04
N ALA A 31 14.40 20.18 14.77
CA ALA A 31 13.66 19.29 13.92
C ALA A 31 13.68 17.90 14.57
N GLN A 32 12.50 17.37 14.91
CA GLN A 32 12.37 16.01 15.42
C GLN A 32 12.30 15.07 14.23
N THR A 33 13.31 14.21 14.08
CA THR A 33 13.30 13.15 13.08
C THR A 33 12.65 11.92 13.71
N TRP A 34 11.62 11.40 13.06
CA TRP A 34 11.01 10.11 13.36
C TRP A 34 11.55 9.09 12.37
N ILE A 35 12.08 7.98 12.86
CA ILE A 35 12.64 6.89 12.07
C ILE A 35 11.93 5.62 12.50
N GLU A 36 11.31 4.94 11.55
CA GLU A 36 10.76 3.59 11.69
C GLU A 36 11.46 2.74 10.62
N ASP A 37 12.39 1.87 10.99
CA ASP A 37 13.16 1.07 10.02
C ASP A 37 13.40 -0.38 10.44
N THR A 38 12.89 -0.79 11.60
CA THR A 38 12.93 -2.17 12.08
C THR A 38 11.55 -2.83 12.11
N PHE A 39 11.53 -4.16 12.27
CA PHE A 39 10.25 -4.86 12.50
C PHE A 39 9.60 -4.38 13.80
N ASP A 40 10.39 -4.21 14.87
CA ASP A 40 9.87 -3.84 16.18
C ASP A 40 9.23 -2.45 16.12
N ASP A 41 9.92 -1.49 15.50
CA ASP A 41 9.45 -0.14 15.14
C ASP A 41 8.07 -0.16 14.47
N PHE A 42 7.92 -0.88 13.35
CA PHE A 42 6.65 -0.91 12.64
C PHE A 42 5.56 -1.74 13.35
N SER A 43 5.95 -2.72 14.18
CA SER A 43 5.02 -3.67 14.80
C SER A 43 4.41 -3.19 16.12
N ASP A 44 4.98 -2.14 16.72
CA ASP A 44 4.51 -1.58 17.98
C ASP A 44 3.25 -0.70 17.82
N GLY A 45 2.90 -0.36 16.58
CA GLY A 45 1.73 0.43 16.22
C GLY A 45 0.45 -0.37 16.03
N THR A 46 -0.68 0.35 15.98
CA THR A 46 -1.99 -0.19 15.59
C THR A 46 -2.38 0.29 14.21
N LEU A 47 -2.73 -0.65 13.33
CA LEU A 47 -3.30 -0.33 12.02
C LEU A 47 -4.77 0.07 12.18
N ASP A 48 -5.18 1.16 11.53
CA ASP A 48 -6.58 1.63 11.57
C ASP A 48 -7.53 0.68 10.83
N ALA A 49 -7.60 0.76 9.50
CA ALA A 49 -8.44 -0.08 8.63
C ALA A 49 -7.97 -1.54 8.54
N SER A 50 -7.65 -2.15 9.70
CA SER A 50 -7.27 -3.54 9.92
C SER A 50 -6.08 -4.02 9.09
N GLY A 51 -5.24 -3.11 8.56
CA GLY A 51 -4.14 -3.52 7.70
C GLY A 51 -4.60 -4.27 6.46
N GLN A 52 -5.76 -3.90 5.89
CA GLN A 52 -6.51 -4.69 4.90
C GLN A 52 -5.67 -5.26 3.75
N ASN A 53 -4.57 -4.57 3.40
CA ASN A 53 -3.64 -5.06 2.38
C ASN A 53 -2.17 -4.79 2.75
N ILE A 54 -1.81 -4.60 4.01
CA ILE A 54 -0.41 -4.36 4.40
C ILE A 54 -0.01 -5.17 5.64
N TYR A 55 1.23 -5.67 5.63
CA TYR A 55 1.84 -6.32 6.78
C TYR A 55 3.31 -5.90 6.92
N VAL A 56 3.85 -6.04 8.14
CA VAL A 56 5.27 -5.83 8.42
C VAL A 56 5.96 -7.19 8.37
N SER A 57 6.91 -7.37 7.46
CA SER A 57 7.71 -8.58 7.40
C SER A 57 8.79 -8.57 8.48
N ARG A 58 9.24 -9.75 8.92
CA ARG A 58 10.28 -9.88 9.95
C ARG A 58 11.63 -9.26 9.57
N SER A 59 11.83 -8.91 8.30
CA SER A 59 13.02 -8.18 7.85
C SER A 59 12.87 -6.65 7.94
N GLY A 60 11.85 -6.13 8.65
CA GLY A 60 11.64 -4.69 8.83
C GLY A 60 11.12 -3.96 7.60
N THR A 61 10.34 -4.64 6.75
CA THR A 61 9.75 -4.01 5.55
C THR A 61 8.23 -4.09 5.56
N ILE A 62 7.58 -2.98 5.21
CA ILE A 62 6.14 -2.94 4.92
C ILE A 62 5.89 -3.57 3.55
N ARG A 63 4.96 -4.51 3.47
CA ARG A 63 4.62 -5.27 2.26
C ARG A 63 3.12 -5.35 2.10
N THR A 64 2.64 -5.61 0.89
CA THR A 64 1.21 -5.87 0.66
C THR A 64 0.86 -7.34 0.87
N ILE A 65 -0.35 -7.59 1.39
CA ILE A 65 -0.88 -8.97 1.54
C ILE A 65 -1.18 -9.55 0.15
N HIS A 66 -1.86 -8.78 -0.69
CA HIS A 66 -2.08 -9.11 -2.09
C HIS A 66 -0.86 -8.65 -2.89
N ARG A 67 0.05 -9.58 -3.18
CA ARG A 67 1.21 -9.38 -4.04
C ARG A 67 1.20 -10.46 -5.13
N PHE A 68 0.45 -10.20 -6.20
CA PHE A 68 0.39 -11.09 -7.35
C PHE A 68 1.61 -10.81 -8.22
N ASP A 69 2.69 -11.55 -7.97
CA ASP A 69 3.88 -11.59 -8.84
C ASP A 69 3.79 -12.92 -9.60
N LEU A 70 2.94 -12.94 -10.63
CA LEU A 70 2.49 -14.15 -11.32
C LEU A 70 3.57 -14.72 -12.23
N ASN A 71 4.49 -13.88 -12.69
CA ASN A 71 5.64 -14.27 -13.50
C ASN A 71 6.96 -14.39 -12.70
N ASN A 72 6.94 -14.09 -11.40
CA ASN A 72 8.08 -14.15 -10.48
C ASN A 72 9.27 -13.26 -10.90
N ASP A 73 8.99 -12.07 -11.42
CA ASP A 73 9.99 -11.09 -11.84
C ASP A 73 10.27 -10.00 -10.78
N GLY A 74 9.56 -10.05 -9.65
CA GLY A 74 9.71 -9.13 -8.53
C GLY A 74 8.78 -7.93 -8.57
N TYR A 75 8.01 -7.75 -9.66
CA TYR A 75 7.05 -6.67 -9.82
C TYR A 75 5.63 -7.15 -9.54
N ILE A 76 4.73 -6.20 -9.30
CA ILE A 76 3.31 -6.51 -9.07
C ILE A 76 2.61 -6.59 -10.42
N ASP A 77 1.98 -7.72 -10.66
CA ASP A 77 1.07 -7.96 -11.76
C ASP A 77 -0.38 -7.63 -11.36
N LEU A 78 -1.18 -7.30 -12.36
CA LEU A 78 -2.59 -6.98 -12.20
C LEU A 78 -3.44 -7.93 -13.03
N LEU A 79 -4.48 -8.47 -12.40
CA LEU A 79 -5.44 -9.34 -13.05
C LEU A 79 -6.79 -8.62 -13.16
N PHE A 80 -7.25 -8.40 -14.38
CA PHE A 80 -8.54 -7.80 -14.67
C PHE A 80 -9.50 -8.86 -15.17
N ASN A 81 -10.60 -9.01 -14.45
CA ASN A 81 -11.66 -9.92 -14.80
C ASN A 81 -12.86 -9.16 -15.42
N SER A 82 -13.67 -9.85 -16.22
CA SER A 82 -14.93 -9.34 -16.76
C SER A 82 -16.10 -10.19 -16.26
N THR A 83 -17.06 -9.55 -15.59
CA THR A 83 -18.27 -10.24 -15.10
C THR A 83 -19.41 -10.25 -16.13
N HIS A 84 -19.23 -9.61 -17.29
CA HIS A 84 -20.27 -9.47 -18.31
C HIS A 84 -20.72 -10.85 -18.83
N ASN A 85 -22.02 -11.08 -18.88
CA ASN A 85 -22.64 -12.37 -19.14
C ASN A 85 -23.22 -12.50 -20.56
N ASP A 86 -23.75 -11.43 -21.17
CA ASP A 86 -24.71 -11.65 -22.27
C ASP A 86 -24.14 -11.86 -23.69
N TYR A 87 -23.19 -11.04 -24.20
CA TYR A 87 -22.68 -11.23 -25.57
C TYR A 87 -21.31 -10.58 -25.88
N ALA A 88 -20.67 -9.95 -24.88
CA ALA A 88 -19.43 -9.18 -25.04
C ALA A 88 -18.46 -9.42 -23.87
N PHE A 89 -18.22 -10.69 -23.53
CA PHE A 89 -17.22 -11.00 -22.51
C PHE A 89 -15.81 -10.73 -23.08
N ILE A 90 -15.08 -9.87 -22.38
CA ILE A 90 -13.64 -9.69 -22.61
C ILE A 90 -12.93 -10.78 -21.80
N PRO A 91 -11.98 -11.52 -22.37
CA PRO A 91 -11.22 -12.49 -21.60
C PRO A 91 -10.53 -11.83 -20.41
N ALA A 92 -10.32 -12.58 -19.34
CA ALA A 92 -9.53 -12.08 -18.22
C ALA A 92 -8.17 -11.60 -18.74
N THR A 93 -7.76 -10.39 -18.37
CA THR A 93 -6.53 -9.76 -18.86
C THR A 93 -5.52 -9.70 -17.74
N LEU A 94 -4.36 -10.27 -17.98
CA LEU A 94 -3.18 -10.13 -17.14
C LEU A 94 -2.37 -8.92 -17.64
N ALA A 95 -2.08 -7.97 -16.76
CA ALA A 95 -1.16 -6.89 -17.03
C ALA A 95 0.09 -7.05 -16.14
N THR A 96 1.25 -7.19 -16.75
CA THR A 96 2.53 -7.36 -16.05
C THR A 96 3.40 -6.13 -16.23
N LEU A 97 4.20 -5.79 -15.21
CA LEU A 97 5.17 -4.70 -15.27
C LEU A 97 6.58 -5.26 -15.39
N SER A 98 7.29 -4.96 -16.48
CA SER A 98 8.69 -5.39 -16.62
C SER A 98 9.68 -4.42 -15.96
N PRO A 99 10.93 -4.84 -15.69
CA PRO A 99 11.95 -3.99 -15.05
C PRO A 99 12.26 -2.67 -15.77
N ASP A 100 12.02 -2.62 -17.09
CA ASP A 100 12.12 -1.43 -17.94
C ASP A 100 10.90 -0.49 -17.84
N ARG A 101 10.01 -0.75 -16.87
CA ARG A 101 8.75 -0.02 -16.60
C ARG A 101 7.75 -0.08 -17.76
N GLN A 102 7.83 -1.10 -18.61
CA GLN A 102 6.82 -1.32 -19.64
C GLN A 102 5.69 -2.18 -19.10
N VAL A 103 4.46 -1.81 -19.45
CA VAL A 103 3.28 -2.62 -19.14
C VAL A 103 3.02 -3.53 -20.33
N ARG A 104 2.93 -4.83 -20.08
CA ARG A 104 2.51 -5.83 -21.06
C ARG A 104 1.14 -6.34 -20.68
N THR A 105 0.27 -6.57 -21.67
CA THR A 105 -1.06 -7.12 -21.42
C THR A 105 -1.24 -8.39 -22.22
N ASN A 106 -1.79 -9.42 -21.58
CA ASN A 106 -2.09 -10.71 -22.18
C ASN A 106 -3.52 -11.11 -21.83
N MET A 107 -4.29 -11.48 -22.85
CA MET A 107 -5.60 -12.09 -22.64
C MET A 107 -5.41 -13.55 -22.24
N LEU A 108 -5.93 -13.93 -21.09
CA LEU A 108 -6.00 -15.31 -20.64
C LEU A 108 -7.12 -16.05 -21.38
N THR A 109 -7.01 -17.36 -21.50
CA THR A 109 -8.02 -18.23 -22.10
C THR A 109 -9.21 -18.49 -21.17
N VAL A 110 -9.60 -17.47 -20.39
CA VAL A 110 -10.76 -17.48 -19.51
C VAL A 110 -11.73 -16.42 -20.00
N GLU A 111 -12.83 -16.89 -20.57
CA GLU A 111 -13.96 -16.04 -20.89
C GLU A 111 -14.68 -15.70 -19.59
N GLY A 112 -14.71 -14.41 -19.20
CA GLY A 112 -15.42 -13.80 -18.07
C GLY A 112 -15.77 -14.66 -16.83
N SER A 113 -15.37 -14.21 -15.65
CA SER A 113 -15.62 -14.93 -14.39
C SER A 113 -16.34 -14.04 -13.38
N LEU A 114 -17.00 -14.63 -12.38
CA LEU A 114 -17.56 -13.86 -11.25
C LEU A 114 -16.47 -13.44 -10.27
N SER A 115 -15.47 -14.29 -10.10
CA SER A 115 -14.34 -14.07 -9.21
C SER A 115 -13.15 -14.90 -9.66
N VAL A 116 -11.98 -14.49 -9.18
CA VAL A 116 -10.73 -15.23 -9.32
C VAL A 116 -10.01 -15.26 -7.98
N GLU A 117 -9.55 -16.44 -7.60
CA GLU A 117 -8.65 -16.65 -6.46
C GLU A 117 -7.25 -16.96 -6.97
N VAL A 118 -6.24 -16.33 -6.38
CA VAL A 118 -4.84 -16.48 -6.77
C VAL A 118 -4.06 -17.04 -5.59
N VAL A 119 -3.58 -18.27 -5.71
CA VAL A 119 -2.85 -18.99 -4.66
C VAL A 119 -2.05 -20.13 -5.28
N ASP A 120 -0.91 -20.47 -4.68
CA ASP A 120 -0.16 -21.69 -5.01
C ASP A 120 -0.97 -22.92 -4.53
N LEU A 121 -1.77 -23.51 -5.42
CA LEU A 121 -2.71 -24.59 -5.09
C LEU A 121 -1.99 -25.91 -4.88
N ASN A 122 -0.96 -26.17 -5.70
CA ASN A 122 -0.26 -27.44 -5.75
C ASN A 122 1.04 -27.45 -4.91
N ARG A 123 1.42 -26.30 -4.32
CA ARG A 123 2.62 -26.07 -3.50
C ARG A 123 3.92 -26.22 -4.26
N ASP A 124 3.95 -25.83 -5.54
CA ASP A 124 5.15 -25.88 -6.37
C ASP A 124 5.97 -24.58 -6.33
N GLY A 125 5.50 -23.56 -5.60
CA GLY A 125 6.15 -22.27 -5.46
C GLY A 125 5.73 -21.24 -6.52
N TYR A 126 4.79 -21.57 -7.40
CA TYR A 126 4.20 -20.64 -8.37
C TYR A 126 2.74 -20.36 -8.01
N LEU A 127 2.28 -19.13 -8.25
CA LEU A 127 0.88 -18.79 -8.02
C LEU A 127 0.00 -19.35 -9.14
N ASP A 128 -1.04 -20.09 -8.76
CA ASP A 128 -2.10 -20.55 -9.66
C ASP A 128 -3.30 -19.59 -9.62
N MET A 129 -4.22 -19.75 -10.56
CA MET A 129 -5.45 -18.96 -10.63
C MET A 129 -6.67 -19.85 -10.80
N VAL A 130 -7.67 -19.68 -9.93
CA VAL A 130 -8.95 -20.40 -9.96
C VAL A 130 -10.07 -19.42 -10.31
N PHE A 131 -10.71 -19.64 -11.46
CA PHE A 131 -11.76 -18.77 -11.98
C PHE A 131 -13.13 -19.37 -11.75
N CYS A 132 -13.99 -18.63 -11.04
CA CYS A 132 -15.38 -19.01 -10.82
C CYS A 132 -16.23 -18.55 -12.02
N PRO A 133 -16.85 -19.46 -12.78
CA PRO A 133 -17.53 -19.11 -14.02
C PRO A 133 -18.72 -18.17 -13.77
N ASN A 134 -18.95 -17.23 -14.68
CA ASN A 134 -20.22 -16.51 -14.77
C ASN A 134 -21.21 -17.22 -15.71
N PRO A 135 -22.52 -16.90 -15.65
CA PRO A 135 -23.46 -17.32 -16.68
C PRO A 135 -23.00 -16.83 -18.07
N SER A 136 -23.17 -17.67 -19.11
CA SER A 136 -22.80 -17.31 -20.49
C SER A 136 -24.06 -17.19 -21.35
N GLY A 137 -24.43 -15.94 -21.61
CA GLY A 137 -25.56 -15.55 -22.42
C GLY A 137 -26.91 -15.98 -21.84
N VAL A 138 -27.91 -15.91 -22.72
CA VAL A 138 -29.30 -16.29 -22.42
C VAL A 138 -29.52 -17.81 -22.40
N GLN A 139 -28.54 -18.60 -22.83
CA GLN A 139 -28.78 -20.01 -23.19
C GLN A 139 -28.01 -21.04 -22.34
N ARG A 140 -26.88 -20.74 -21.67
CA ARG A 140 -26.13 -21.75 -20.90
C ARG A 140 -25.42 -21.21 -19.66
N SER A 141 -25.64 -21.84 -18.51
CA SER A 141 -24.76 -21.65 -17.35
C SER A 141 -23.40 -22.31 -17.63
N ARG A 142 -22.29 -21.58 -17.48
CA ARG A 142 -20.98 -22.20 -17.34
C ARG A 142 -20.92 -22.87 -15.96
N ARG A 143 -20.66 -24.17 -15.92
CA ARG A 143 -20.73 -24.99 -14.69
C ARG A 143 -19.39 -25.56 -14.24
N PHE A 144 -18.32 -25.23 -14.95
CA PHE A 144 -16.98 -25.72 -14.65
C PHE A 144 -16.11 -24.56 -14.19
N VAL A 145 -15.41 -24.78 -13.09
CA VAL A 145 -14.31 -23.92 -12.65
C VAL A 145 -13.14 -24.12 -13.60
N THR A 146 -12.47 -23.03 -13.95
CA THR A 146 -11.24 -23.08 -14.74
C THR A 146 -10.05 -22.82 -13.82
N ILE A 147 -9.02 -23.65 -13.91
CA ILE A 147 -7.75 -23.43 -13.23
C ILE A 147 -6.70 -23.13 -14.30
N ILE A 148 -5.95 -22.04 -14.12
CA ILE A 148 -4.70 -21.80 -14.82
C ILE A 148 -3.58 -22.10 -13.83
N TRP A 149 -2.75 -23.08 -14.18
CA TRP A 149 -1.57 -23.45 -13.41
C TRP A 149 -0.42 -22.47 -13.71
N GLY A 150 0.25 -22.00 -12.66
CA GLY A 150 1.51 -21.30 -12.75
C GLY A 150 2.65 -22.26 -13.14
N GLY A 151 3.82 -21.70 -13.45
CA GLY A 151 5.01 -22.49 -13.75
C GLY A 151 6.03 -21.78 -14.62
N ARG A 152 7.09 -22.52 -14.98
CA ARG A 152 8.16 -22.11 -15.91
C ARG A 152 8.00 -22.71 -17.29
#